data_AF-A0AAV5TSL3-F1
#
_entry.id   AF-A0AAV5TSL3-F1
#
_cell.length_a   1.000
_cell.length_b   1.000
_cell.length_c   1.000
_cell.angle_alpha   90.00
_cell.angle_beta   90.00
_cell.angle_gamma   90.00
#
_symmetry.space_group_name_H-M   'P 1'
#
loop_
_entity.id
_entity.type
_entity.pdbx_description
1 polymer ?
#
loop_
_entity_poly.entity_id
_entity_poly.type
_entity_poly.pdbx_seq_one_letter_code
_entity_poly.pdbx_strand_id
1 'polypeptide(L)'
;KFDGKTQMNASYIFNLDWLPQTDLLYDSRVVGFITHVGLNSFTETFLAGVPIVSIPLFADQLHNAKRATALRTGIMVRKTEITEENLSSALEKILYDER
;
A
#
# COMPACT_ATOMS: atom_id res chain seq x y z
N LYS A 1 15.78 9.91 -9.85
CA LYS A 1 16.06 8.98 -8.73
C LYS A 1 15.81 9.77 -7.46
N PHE A 2 14.93 9.28 -6.57
CA PHE A 2 14.78 9.86 -5.25
C PHE A 2 16.13 9.71 -4.53
N ASP A 3 16.66 10.78 -3.97
CA ASP A 3 18.05 10.87 -3.51
C ASP A 3 18.19 10.62 -2.00
N GLY A 4 17.09 10.28 -1.32
CA GLY A 4 17.04 10.05 0.12
C GLY A 4 17.29 11.32 0.96
N LYS A 5 17.50 12.48 0.34
CA LYS A 5 17.88 13.73 1.01
C LYS A 5 16.71 14.65 1.33
N THR A 6 15.50 14.28 0.90
CA THR A 6 14.29 14.98 1.33
C THR A 6 14.05 14.71 2.81
N GLN A 7 14.65 15.54 3.67
CA GLN A 7 14.27 15.63 5.08
C GLN A 7 12.87 16.24 5.15
N MET A 8 11.84 15.41 5.14
CA MET A 8 10.53 15.86 5.61
C MET A 8 10.59 15.89 7.14
N ASN A 9 10.74 17.08 7.72
CA ASN A 9 10.56 17.31 9.15
C ASN A 9 9.07 17.22 9.49
N ALA A 10 8.53 16.00 9.45
CA ALA A 10 7.22 15.69 9.99
C ALA A 10 7.44 14.67 11.11
N SER A 11 6.96 14.98 12.33
CA SER A 11 7.17 14.16 13.54
C SER A 11 6.67 12.71 13.43
N TYR A 12 5.95 12.38 12.35
CA TYR A 12 5.30 11.09 12.11
C TYR A 12 5.62 10.48 10.74
N ILE A 13 6.66 10.96 10.04
CA ILE A 13 7.10 10.39 8.76
C ILE A 13 8.52 9.87 8.92
N PHE A 14 8.70 8.57 8.71
CA PHE A 14 10.00 7.91 8.74
C PHE A 14 10.36 7.46 7.33
N ASN A 15 11.46 8.00 6.80
CA ASN A 15 12.00 7.57 5.51
C ASN A 15 13.18 6.62 5.77
N LEU A 16 13.04 5.36 5.37
CA LEU A 16 14.00 4.29 5.61
C LEU A 16 14.32 3.60 4.29
N ASP A 17 15.61 3.34 4.04
CA ASP A 17 16.03 2.59 2.84
C ASP A 17 15.57 1.13 2.89
N TRP A 18 15.42 0.59 4.11
CA TRP A 18 14.94 -0.76 4.36
C TRP A 18 14.26 -0.82 5.73
N LEU A 19 13.23 -1.67 5.82
CA LEU A 19 12.50 -1.97 7.05
C LEU A 19 12.06 -3.44 7.02
N PRO A 20 11.85 -4.08 8.19
CA PRO A 20 11.34 -5.44 8.27
C PRO A 20 9.85 -5.48 7.92
N GLN A 21 9.53 -5.44 6.61
CA GLN A 21 8.17 -5.28 6.08
C GLN A 21 7.20 -6.33 6.63
N THR A 22 7.61 -7.60 6.64
CA THR A 22 6.77 -8.70 7.11
C THR A 22 6.42 -8.53 8.59
N ASP A 23 7.41 -8.23 9.44
CA ASP A 23 7.17 -8.03 10.87
C ASP A 23 6.24 -6.86 11.14
N LEU A 24 6.38 -5.77 10.38
CA LEU A 24 5.49 -4.61 10.46
C LEU A 24 4.07 -4.94 10.00
N LEU A 25 3.90 -5.73 8.94
CA LEU A 25 2.57 -6.16 8.50
C LEU A 25 1.85 -6.99 9.57
N TYR A 26 2.58 -7.75 10.40
CA TYR A 26 2.00 -8.50 11.52
C TYR A 26 1.86 -7.68 12.82
N ASP A 27 2.26 -6.41 12.84
CA ASP A 27 2.05 -5.52 13.98
C ASP A 27 0.61 -4.97 13.96
N SER A 28 -0.11 -5.09 15.09
CA SER A 28 -1.51 -4.66 15.22
C SER A 28 -1.75 -3.17 14.98
N ARG A 29 -0.70 -2.34 14.98
CA ARG A 29 -0.79 -0.90 14.71
C ARG A 29 -0.79 -0.58 13.22
N VAL A 30 -0.42 -1.54 12.36
CA VAL A 30 -0.44 -1.35 10.91
C VAL A 30 -1.84 -1.63 10.39
N VAL A 31 -2.52 -0.55 10.01
CA VAL A 31 -3.93 -0.57 9.59
C VAL A 31 -4.11 -0.47 8.07
N GLY A 32 -3.05 -0.22 7.32
CA GLY A 32 -3.10 -0.14 5.86
C GLY A 32 -1.73 -0.10 5.22
N PHE A 33 -1.64 -0.56 3.98
CA PHE A 33 -0.38 -0.62 3.24
C PHE A 33 -0.53 -0.16 1.78
N ILE A 34 0.23 0.86 1.38
CA ILE A 34 0.32 1.28 -0.02
C ILE A 34 1.45 0.49 -0.69
N THR A 35 1.13 -0.26 -1.74
CA THR A 35 2.11 -1.17 -2.37
C THR A 35 1.96 -1.24 -3.87
N HIS A 36 3.06 -1.51 -4.57
CA HIS A 36 3.03 -1.85 -5.99
C HIS A 36 2.42 -3.24 -6.27
N VAL A 37 2.15 -4.03 -5.22
CA VAL A 37 1.50 -5.34 -5.26
C VAL A 37 2.21 -6.42 -6.10
N GLY A 38 3.55 -6.43 -6.02
CA GLY A 38 4.32 -7.62 -6.43
C GLY A 38 3.89 -8.87 -5.64
N LEU A 39 4.14 -10.05 -6.20
CA LEU A 39 3.62 -11.32 -5.67
C LEU A 39 3.91 -11.53 -4.17
N ASN A 40 5.14 -11.27 -3.71
CA ASN A 40 5.50 -11.44 -2.30
C ASN A 40 4.71 -10.51 -1.38
N SER A 41 4.68 -9.21 -1.69
CA SER A 41 3.90 -8.23 -0.92
C SER A 41 2.41 -8.57 -0.92
N PHE A 42 1.87 -9.06 -2.04
CA PHE A 42 0.47 -9.51 -2.11
C PHE A 42 0.20 -10.65 -1.13
N THR A 43 1.06 -11.69 -1.13
CA THR A 43 0.92 -12.83 -0.22
C THR A 43 1.10 -12.43 1.25
N GLU A 44 2.16 -11.68 1.58
CA GLU A 44 2.43 -11.22 2.95
C GLU A 44 1.26 -10.44 3.51
N THR A 45 0.73 -9.50 2.73
CA THR A 45 -0.36 -8.63 3.16
C THR A 45 -1.68 -9.40 3.30
N PHE A 46 -1.95 -10.32 2.38
CA PHE A 46 -3.13 -11.18 2.45
C PHE A 46 -3.11 -12.07 3.71
N LEU A 47 -1.95 -12.62 4.08
CA LEU A 47 -1.80 -13.43 5.29
C LEU A 47 -1.89 -12.60 6.57
N ALA A 48 -1.36 -11.38 6.56
CA ALA A 48 -1.43 -10.46 7.69
C ALA A 48 -2.84 -9.85 7.89
N GLY A 49 -3.73 -9.95 6.90
CA GLY A 49 -5.07 -9.35 6.95
C GLY A 49 -5.07 -7.81 6.86
N VAL A 50 -3.96 -7.22 6.42
CA VAL A 50 -3.83 -5.76 6.27
C VAL A 50 -4.44 -5.34 4.94
N PRO A 51 -5.30 -4.30 4.88
CA PRO A 51 -5.85 -3.83 3.62
C PRO A 51 -4.85 -2.99 2.83
N ILE A 52 -4.97 -3.01 1.49
CA ILE A 52 -4.01 -2.32 0.62
C ILE A 52 -4.60 -1.24 -0.28
N VAL A 53 -3.80 -0.21 -0.54
CA VAL A 53 -3.91 0.61 -1.75
C VAL A 53 -2.84 0.10 -2.73
N SER A 54 -3.30 -0.52 -3.81
CA SER A 54 -2.43 -1.11 -4.84
C SER A 54 -2.17 -0.11 -5.97
N ILE A 55 -0.90 0.13 -6.27
CA ILE A 55 -0.43 1.00 -7.36
C ILE A 55 0.44 0.19 -8.32
N PRO A 56 -0.16 -0.63 -9.20
CA PRO A 56 0.61 -1.50 -10.09
C PRO A 56 1.45 -0.66 -11.06
N LEU A 57 2.72 -1.04 -11.23
CA LEU A 57 3.69 -0.35 -12.07
C LEU A 57 3.93 -1.10 -13.39
N PHE A 58 4.10 -2.43 -13.35
CA PHE A 58 4.36 -3.27 -14.52
C PHE A 58 4.16 -4.78 -14.24
N ALA A 59 4.33 -5.62 -15.26
CA ALA A 59 4.28 -7.09 -15.19
C ALA A 59 2.98 -7.64 -14.56
N ASP A 60 3.11 -8.54 -13.59
CA ASP A 60 2.02 -9.27 -12.94
C ASP A 60 1.25 -8.43 -11.91
N GLN A 61 1.79 -7.27 -11.52
CA GLN A 61 1.21 -6.42 -10.48
C GLN A 61 -0.23 -6.00 -10.79
N LEU A 62 -0.55 -5.75 -12.06
CA LEU A 62 -1.92 -5.41 -12.46
C LEU A 62 -2.90 -6.57 -12.21
N HIS A 63 -2.44 -7.82 -12.40
CA HIS A 63 -3.24 -9.00 -12.10
C HIS A 63 -3.46 -9.13 -10.59
N ASN A 64 -2.40 -8.96 -9.79
CA ASN A 64 -2.49 -9.04 -8.33
C ASN A 64 -3.38 -7.92 -7.77
N ALA A 65 -3.29 -6.69 -8.29
CA ALA A 65 -4.15 -5.56 -7.91
C ALA A 65 -5.64 -5.85 -8.18
N LYS A 66 -5.96 -6.41 -9.35
CA LYS A 66 -7.32 -6.82 -9.70
C LYS A 66 -7.83 -7.92 -8.76
N ARG A 67 -6.96 -8.87 -8.39
CA ARG A 67 -7.30 -9.94 -7.44
C ARG A 67 -7.55 -9.39 -6.03
N ALA A 68 -6.72 -8.46 -5.54
CA ALA A 68 -6.94 -7.79 -4.26
C ALA A 68 -8.28 -7.04 -4.22
N THR A 69 -8.60 -6.31 -5.29
CA THR A 69 -9.90 -5.62 -5.43
C THR A 69 -11.06 -6.61 -5.43
N ALA A 70 -10.95 -7.71 -6.19
CA ALA A 70 -11.99 -8.73 -6.26
C ALA A 70 -12.23 -9.45 -4.92
N LEU A 71 -11.18 -9.62 -4.12
CA LEU A 71 -11.24 -10.21 -2.78
C LEU A 71 -11.66 -9.20 -1.70
N ARG A 72 -11.92 -7.94 -2.06
CA ARG A 72 -12.22 -6.84 -1.13
C ARG A 72 -11.13 -6.61 -0.08
N THR A 73 -9.88 -6.93 -0.43
CA THR A 73 -8.71 -6.72 0.44
C THR A 73 -7.94 -5.46 0.09
N GLY A 74 -8.36 -4.72 -0.95
CA GLY A 74 -7.73 -3.45 -1.29
C GLY A 74 -8.39 -2.70 -2.43
N ILE A 75 -7.88 -1.50 -2.68
CA ILE A 75 -8.31 -0.59 -3.76
C ILE A 75 -7.15 -0.40 -4.73
N MET A 76 -7.44 -0.37 -6.02
CA MET A 76 -6.44 -0.12 -7.04
C MET A 76 -6.47 1.34 -7.50
N VAL A 77 -5.33 2.01 -7.43
CA VAL A 77 -5.10 3.33 -8.03
C VAL A 77 -4.12 3.16 -9.18
N ARG A 78 -4.48 3.57 -10.40
CA ARG A 78 -3.56 3.48 -11.53
C ARG A 78 -2.42 4.48 -11.33
N LYS A 79 -1.21 4.11 -11.76
CA LYS A 79 -0.03 5.01 -11.74
C LYS A 79 -0.29 6.37 -12.40
N THR A 80 -1.10 6.40 -13.46
CA THR A 80 -1.47 7.63 -14.20
C THR A 80 -2.48 8.51 -13.46
N GLU A 81 -3.05 8.02 -12.36
CA GLU A 81 -4.12 8.66 -11.60
C GLU A 81 -3.67 9.02 -10.18
N ILE A 82 -2.36 8.99 -9.93
CA ILE A 82 -1.82 9.41 -8.65
C ILE A 82 -1.99 10.92 -8.52
N THR A 83 -2.97 11.29 -7.70
CA THR A 83 -3.21 12.65 -7.19
C THR A 83 -3.41 12.56 -5.69
N GLU A 84 -3.25 13.68 -4.99
CA GLU A 84 -3.54 13.76 -3.54
C GLU A 84 -4.97 13.28 -3.26
N GLU A 85 -5.94 13.79 -4.00
CA GLU A 85 -7.36 13.42 -3.87
C GLU A 85 -7.60 11.92 -4.04
N ASN A 86 -7.05 11.31 -5.11
CA ASN A 86 -7.26 9.89 -5.39
C ASN A 86 -6.60 8.99 -4.33
N LEU A 87 -5.40 9.35 -3.85
CA LEU A 87 -4.72 8.59 -2.80
C LEU A 87 -5.41 8.73 -1.45
N SER A 88 -5.80 9.95 -1.06
CA SER A 88 -6.53 10.20 0.19
C SER A 88 -7.86 9.48 0.20
N SER A 89 -8.64 9.55 -0.90
CA SER A 89 -9.91 8.82 -1.01
C SER A 89 -9.72 7.30 -0.95
N ALA A 90 -8.67 6.76 -1.57
CA ALA A 90 -8.38 5.33 -1.50
C ALA A 90 -7.97 4.89 -0.09
N LEU A 91 -7.18 5.72 0.61
CA LEU A 91 -6.79 5.48 2.01
C LEU A 91 -8.00 5.50 2.95
N GLU A 92 -8.84 6.52 2.85
CA GLU A 92 -10.06 6.63 3.66
C GLU A 92 -10.95 5.40 3.51
N LYS A 93 -11.15 4.94 2.27
CA LYS A 93 -11.95 3.73 2.00
C LYS A 93 -11.35 2.46 2.59
N ILE A 94 -10.02 2.31 2.62
CA ILE A 94 -9.43 1.10 3.23
C ILE A 94 -9.43 1.15 4.77
N LEU A 95 -9.47 2.35 5.36
CA LEU A 95 -9.38 2.56 6.81
C LEU A 95 -10.75 2.63 7.51
N TYR A 96 -11.76 3.18 6.84
CA TYR A 96 -13.04 3.55 7.50
C TYR A 96 -14.28 2.93 6.88
N ASP A 97 -14.20 2.32 5.69
CA ASP A 97 -15.37 1.70 5.06
C ASP A 97 -15.71 0.39 5.78
N GLU A 98 -16.96 0.26 6.27
CA GLU A 98 -17.45 -0.97 6.88
C GLU A 98 -17.56 -2.06 5.80
N ARG A 99 -16.91 -3.20 6.02
CA ARG A 99 -16.82 -4.29 5.03
C ARG A 99 -17.78 -5.44 5.30
#